data_AF-A0A1V5N820-F1
#
_entry.id   AF-A0A1V5N820-F1
#
_cell.length_a   1.000
_cell.length_b   1.000
_cell.length_c   1.000
_cell.angle_alpha   90.00
_cell.angle_beta   90.00
_cell.angle_gamma   90.00
#
_symmetry.space_group_name_H-M   'P 1'
#
loop_
_entity.id
_entity.type
_entity.pdbx_description
1 polymer ?
#
loop_
_entity_poly.entity_id
_entity_poly.type
_entity_poly.pdbx_seq_one_letter_code
_entity_poly.pdbx_strand_id
1 'polypeptide(L)'
;MIINFRKFACTFALLALLLSAANIPLYLHLSQEHSDHDDNKCPICQQTAINKTKAILPNHAGIIEFPKIFGDLVIDGKVDTNDLAELCYYWMCQGGERENDYYERADASKDGAVNFTDFAMLAGNWLLE
;
A
#
# COMPACT_ATOMS: atom_id res chain seq x y z
N MET A 1 -43.64 0.72 -4.69
CA MET A 1 -42.59 -0.31 -4.47
C MET A 1 -41.31 0.38 -3.98
N ILE A 2 -41.31 0.94 -2.76
CA ILE A 2 -40.20 1.79 -2.22
C ILE A 2 -39.96 1.42 -0.74
N ILE A 3 -39.88 0.12 -0.42
CA ILE A 3 -39.70 -0.34 0.98
C ILE A 3 -38.41 -1.18 1.18
N ASN A 4 -37.68 -1.54 0.12
CA ASN A 4 -36.56 -2.48 0.23
C ASN A 4 -35.15 -1.87 0.12
N PHE A 5 -34.98 -0.59 -0.22
CA PHE A 5 -33.63 -0.01 -0.43
C PHE A 5 -32.88 0.25 0.89
N ARG A 6 -33.58 0.70 1.93
CA ARG A 6 -32.96 1.01 3.25
C ARG A 6 -32.45 -0.26 3.95
N LYS A 7 -33.16 -1.38 3.81
CA LYS A 7 -32.73 -2.67 4.36
C LYS A 7 -31.50 -3.21 3.61
N PHE A 8 -31.48 -3.07 2.28
CA PHE A 8 -30.35 -3.47 1.44
C PHE A 8 -29.07 -2.68 1.74
N ALA A 9 -29.19 -1.36 1.92
CA ALA A 9 -28.06 -0.51 2.27
C ALA A 9 -27.49 -0.85 3.66
N CYS A 10 -28.36 -1.11 4.65
CA CYS A 10 -27.93 -1.55 5.97
C CYS A 10 -27.23 -2.92 5.94
N THR A 11 -27.73 -3.86 5.13
CA THR A 11 -27.07 -5.18 5.01
C THR A 11 -25.71 -5.09 4.33
N PHE A 12 -25.55 -4.22 3.32
CA PHE A 12 -24.25 -4.00 2.67
C PHE A 12 -23.24 -3.32 3.61
N ALA A 13 -23.69 -2.32 4.38
CA ALA A 13 -22.84 -1.64 5.36
C ALA A 13 -22.42 -2.58 6.51
N LEU A 14 -23.33 -3.43 7.00
CA LEU A 14 -22.98 -4.44 8.00
C LEU A 14 -22.01 -5.48 7.47
N LEU A 15 -22.19 -5.94 6.22
CA LEU A 15 -21.28 -6.90 5.61
C LEU A 15 -19.88 -6.31 5.42
N ALA A 16 -19.78 -5.06 4.96
CA ALA A 16 -18.51 -4.35 4.84
C ALA A 16 -17.84 -4.14 6.21
N LEU A 17 -18.61 -3.81 7.25
CA LEU A 17 -18.10 -3.67 8.61
C LEU A 17 -17.60 -5.01 9.17
N LEU A 18 -18.33 -6.09 8.94
CA LEU A 18 -17.94 -7.45 9.37
C LEU A 18 -16.70 -7.95 8.62
N LEU A 19 -16.59 -7.67 7.32
CA LEU A 19 -15.40 -7.95 6.53
C LEU A 19 -14.18 -7.14 7.02
N SER A 20 -14.37 -5.86 7.39
CA SER A 20 -13.29 -5.07 8.01
C SER A 20 -12.90 -5.62 9.39
N ALA A 21 -13.86 -6.06 10.20
CA ALA A 21 -13.62 -6.58 11.54
C ALA A 21 -12.94 -7.95 11.53
N ALA A 22 -13.13 -8.74 10.48
CA ALA A 22 -12.43 -10.01 10.28
C ALA A 22 -10.99 -9.83 9.76
N ASN A 23 -10.70 -8.72 9.06
CA ASN A 23 -9.36 -8.41 8.57
C ASN A 23 -8.44 -7.82 9.67
N ILE A 24 -9.01 -7.13 10.66
CA ILE A 24 -8.25 -6.55 11.79
C ILE A 24 -7.47 -7.61 12.60
N PRO A 25 -8.04 -8.75 13.02
CA PRO A 25 -7.29 -9.77 13.75
C PRO A 25 -6.28 -10.52 12.88
N LEU A 26 -6.51 -10.65 11.57
CA LEU A 26 -5.53 -11.25 10.65
C LEU A 26 -4.29 -10.34 10.53
N TYR A 27 -4.50 -9.03 10.44
CA TYR A 27 -3.43 -8.02 10.42
C TYR A 27 -2.63 -8.01 11.72
N LEU A 28 -3.30 -8.15 12.87
CA LEU A 28 -2.64 -8.17 14.18
C LEU A 28 -1.86 -9.47 14.38
N HIS A 29 -2.38 -10.61 13.94
CA HIS A 29 -1.71 -11.91 14.09
C HIS A 29 -0.46 -12.00 13.20
N LEU A 30 -0.51 -11.48 11.97
CA LEU A 30 0.66 -11.40 11.08
C LEU A 30 1.74 -10.44 11.58
N SER A 31 1.37 -9.44 12.40
CA SER A 31 2.34 -8.49 12.98
C SER A 31 3.13 -9.04 14.16
N GLN A 32 2.67 -10.12 14.80
CA GLN A 32 3.25 -10.63 16.06
C GLN A 32 4.24 -11.79 15.87
N GLU A 33 4.41 -12.35 14.67
CA GLU A 33 5.38 -13.43 14.40
C GLU A 33 6.75 -12.98 13.88
N HIS A 34 7.11 -11.69 13.97
CA HIS A 34 8.44 -11.22 13.59
C HIS A 34 9.31 -10.92 14.83
N SER A 35 9.73 -11.98 15.51
CA SER A 35 10.95 -11.95 16.31
C SER A 35 12.08 -12.57 15.50
N ASP A 36 13.13 -11.79 15.24
CA ASP A 36 14.43 -12.21 14.68
C ASP A 36 14.58 -12.10 13.14
N HIS A 37 14.30 -10.92 12.56
CA HIS A 37 14.78 -10.62 11.20
C HIS A 37 15.54 -9.29 11.13
N ASP A 38 16.63 -9.28 10.36
CA ASP A 38 17.53 -8.14 10.12
C ASP A 38 16.74 -6.94 9.59
N ASP A 39 16.66 -5.88 10.41
CA ASP A 39 15.95 -4.63 10.11
C ASP A 39 16.46 -3.96 8.82
N ASN A 40 17.70 -4.23 8.40
CA ASN A 40 18.27 -3.68 7.18
C ASN A 40 17.80 -4.39 5.90
N LYS A 41 17.06 -5.51 6.03
CA LYS A 41 16.55 -6.31 4.90
C LYS A 41 15.03 -6.40 4.85
N CYS A 42 14.34 -5.89 5.86
CA CYS A 42 12.87 -5.91 5.91
C CYS A 42 12.31 -4.61 5.30
N PRO A 43 11.60 -4.67 4.17
CA PRO A 43 11.04 -3.48 3.51
C PRO A 43 10.09 -2.70 4.44
N ILE A 44 9.36 -3.41 5.32
CA ILE A 44 8.41 -2.83 6.28
C ILE A 44 9.15 -2.05 7.39
N CYS A 45 10.24 -2.61 7.94
CA CYS A 45 11.06 -1.94 8.95
C CYS A 45 11.81 -0.73 8.36
N GLN A 46 12.29 -0.84 7.12
CA GLN A 46 12.93 0.25 6.39
C GLN A 46 11.97 1.44 6.18
N GLN A 47 10.69 1.18 5.86
CA GLN A 47 9.68 2.22 5.72
C GLN A 47 9.47 3.00 7.04
N THR A 48 9.53 2.30 8.18
CA THR A 48 9.39 2.92 9.51
C THR A 48 10.59 3.82 9.84
N ALA A 49 11.79 3.49 9.34
CA ALA A 49 13.00 4.31 9.49
C ALA A 49 12.99 5.57 8.60
N ILE A 50 12.48 5.46 7.37
CA ILE A 50 12.34 6.59 6.42
C ILE A 50 11.33 7.63 6.93
N ASN A 51 10.21 7.18 7.51
CA ASN A 51 9.22 8.10 8.08
C ASN A 51 9.76 8.88 9.27
N LYS A 52 10.73 8.32 10.03
CA LYS A 52 11.40 9.04 11.13
C LYS A 52 12.37 10.12 10.64
N THR A 53 13.00 9.94 9.47
CA THR A 53 13.96 10.92 8.91
C THR A 53 13.28 12.06 8.15
N LYS A 54 12.08 11.86 7.58
CA LYS A 54 11.28 12.92 6.92
C LYS A 54 10.90 14.07 7.88
N ALA A 55 10.94 13.84 9.20
CA ALA A 55 10.68 14.87 10.22
C ALA A 55 11.85 15.84 10.48
N ILE A 56 13.05 15.60 9.93
CA ILE A 56 14.25 16.39 10.25
C ILE A 56 15.05 16.70 8.97
N LEU A 57 14.61 17.61 8.10
CA LEU A 57 15.52 18.40 7.25
C LEU A 57 14.82 19.69 6.73
N PRO A 58 15.22 20.89 7.18
CA PRO A 58 14.87 22.14 6.53
C PRO A 58 15.94 22.54 5.49
N ASN A 59 15.48 22.92 4.29
CA ASN A 59 16.13 23.74 3.26
C ASN A 59 17.56 23.38 2.85
N HIS A 60 17.78 22.84 1.64
CA HIS A 60 18.89 23.25 0.75
C HIS A 60 18.45 23.06 -0.71
N ALA A 61 18.43 24.15 -1.48
CA ALA A 61 18.12 24.16 -2.91
C ALA A 61 19.26 23.51 -3.70
N GLY A 62 18.96 22.44 -4.45
CA GLY A 62 19.89 21.80 -5.38
C GLY A 62 19.42 20.40 -5.73
N ILE A 63 18.78 20.25 -6.90
CA ILE A 63 18.18 19.02 -7.43
C ILE A 63 17.13 18.45 -6.46
N ILE A 64 15.86 18.75 -6.73
CA ILE A 64 14.76 18.09 -6.02
C ILE A 64 14.71 16.65 -6.55
N GLU A 65 15.60 15.79 -6.06
CA GLU A 65 15.31 14.37 -6.05
C GLU A 65 14.10 14.25 -5.11
N PHE A 66 12.91 14.20 -5.70
CA PHE A 66 11.73 13.84 -4.94
C PHE A 66 12.03 12.46 -4.35
N PRO A 67 12.07 12.32 -3.01
CA PRO A 67 12.31 11.03 -2.40
C PRO A 67 11.26 10.08 -2.97
N LYS A 68 11.69 8.94 -3.54
CA LYS A 68 10.78 7.95 -4.14
C LYS A 68 9.70 7.63 -3.12
N ILE A 69 8.47 8.07 -3.38
CA ILE A 69 7.34 7.78 -2.52
C ILE A 69 6.86 6.38 -2.89
N PHE A 70 6.91 5.46 -1.92
CA PHE A 70 6.37 4.13 -2.15
C PHE A 70 4.87 4.23 -2.37
N GLY A 71 4.37 3.61 -3.44
CA GLY A 71 2.96 3.71 -3.83
C GLY A 71 2.64 4.85 -4.80
N ASP A 72 3.59 5.70 -5.18
CA ASP A 72 3.45 6.67 -6.29
C ASP A 72 3.77 5.94 -7.61
N LEU A 73 2.77 5.23 -8.13
CA LEU A 73 2.85 4.40 -9.32
C LEU A 73 2.79 5.23 -10.59
N VAL A 74 2.10 6.38 -10.58
CA VAL A 74 2.00 7.27 -11.75
C VAL A 74 3.10 8.34 -11.81
N ILE A 75 3.94 8.46 -10.77
CA ILE A 75 5.10 9.36 -10.65
C ILE A 75 4.65 10.83 -10.72
N ASP A 76 3.68 11.19 -9.90
CA ASP A 76 3.19 12.57 -9.76
C ASP A 76 3.51 13.21 -8.40
N GLY A 77 4.23 12.48 -7.53
CA GLY A 77 4.61 12.92 -6.19
C GLY A 77 3.50 12.77 -5.17
N LYS A 78 2.42 12.06 -5.49
CA LYS A 78 1.30 11.78 -4.59
C LYS A 78 1.02 10.28 -4.56
N VAL A 79 0.32 9.84 -3.53
CA VAL A 79 -0.25 8.49 -3.48
C VAL A 79 -1.75 8.63 -3.35
N ASP A 80 -2.46 8.52 -4.46
CA ASP A 80 -3.89 8.74 -4.54
C ASP A 80 -4.62 7.72 -5.41
N THR A 81 -5.84 8.08 -5.82
CA THR A 81 -6.69 7.21 -6.64
C THR A 81 -6.09 6.85 -8.00
N ASN A 82 -5.21 7.66 -8.56
CA ASN A 82 -4.52 7.36 -9.81
C ASN A 82 -3.55 6.19 -9.62
N ASP A 83 -2.81 6.17 -8.51
CA ASP A 83 -1.92 5.06 -8.19
C ASP A 83 -2.67 3.78 -7.89
N LEU A 84 -3.81 3.89 -7.18
CA LEU A 84 -4.69 2.75 -6.95
C LEU A 84 -5.24 2.20 -8.27
N ALA A 85 -5.59 3.06 -9.22
CA ALA A 85 -6.06 2.63 -10.54
C ALA A 85 -4.96 1.90 -11.31
N GLU A 86 -3.73 2.40 -11.27
CA GLU A 86 -2.56 1.74 -11.87
C GLU A 86 -2.29 0.38 -11.22
N LEU A 87 -2.35 0.28 -9.88
CA LEU A 87 -2.24 -1.00 -9.18
C LEU A 87 -3.34 -1.98 -9.63
N CYS A 88 -4.57 -1.50 -9.76
CA CYS A 88 -5.71 -2.33 -10.20
C CYS A 88 -5.54 -2.84 -11.63
N TYR A 89 -4.86 -2.09 -12.51
CA TYR A 89 -4.57 -2.52 -13.87
C TYR A 89 -3.70 -3.80 -13.89
N TYR A 90 -2.78 -3.93 -12.95
CA TYR A 90 -1.91 -5.10 -12.79
C TYR A 90 -2.44 -6.12 -11.77
N TRP A 91 -3.67 -5.98 -11.28
CA TRP A 91 -4.18 -6.83 -10.20
C TRP A 91 -4.11 -8.32 -10.54
N MET A 92 -3.52 -9.11 -9.63
CA MET A 92 -3.28 -10.54 -9.79
C MET A 92 -2.34 -10.92 -10.95
N CYS A 93 -1.65 -9.98 -11.58
CA CYS A 93 -0.56 -10.30 -12.50
C CYS A 93 0.52 -11.11 -11.79
N GLN A 94 1.09 -12.07 -12.52
CA GLN A 94 2.10 -13.02 -12.04
C GLN A 94 3.35 -12.93 -12.91
N GLY A 95 4.49 -13.28 -12.34
CA GLY A 95 5.77 -13.21 -13.03
C GLY A 95 6.36 -11.81 -13.02
N GLY A 96 6.14 -11.06 -11.93
CA GLY A 96 6.89 -9.83 -11.66
C GLY A 96 8.38 -10.12 -11.74
N GLU A 97 9.08 -9.48 -12.67
CA GLU A 97 10.51 -9.61 -12.86
C GLU A 97 11.12 -8.27 -13.22
N ARG A 98 12.41 -8.09 -12.93
CA ARG A 98 13.11 -6.81 -13.12
C ARG A 98 13.03 -6.23 -14.55
N GLU A 99 12.71 -7.07 -15.52
CA GLU A 99 12.59 -6.68 -16.93
C GLU A 99 11.20 -6.14 -17.29
N ASN A 100 10.21 -6.23 -16.39
CA ASN A 100 8.84 -5.75 -16.64
C ASN A 100 8.48 -4.51 -15.79
N ASP A 101 7.61 -3.66 -16.35
CA ASP A 101 7.29 -2.35 -15.78
C ASP A 101 6.57 -2.44 -14.43
N TYR A 102 5.76 -3.49 -14.23
CA TYR A 102 5.00 -3.64 -13.01
C TYR A 102 5.83 -4.20 -11.85
N TYR A 103 6.98 -4.85 -12.07
CA TYR A 103 7.90 -5.25 -11.00
C TYR A 103 8.48 -4.06 -10.22
N GLU A 104 8.81 -2.97 -10.92
CA GLU A 104 9.37 -1.78 -10.26
C GLU A 104 8.28 -0.86 -9.68
N ARG A 105 7.03 -1.04 -10.11
CA ARG A 105 5.90 -0.15 -9.79
C ARG A 105 4.82 -0.81 -8.93
N ALA A 106 4.17 -1.85 -9.44
CA ALA A 106 2.97 -2.44 -8.84
C ALA A 106 3.25 -3.66 -7.93
N ASP A 107 4.27 -4.47 -8.22
CA ASP A 107 4.78 -5.53 -7.33
C ASP A 107 5.79 -4.92 -6.35
N ALA A 108 5.27 -4.07 -5.47
CA ALA A 108 6.07 -3.34 -4.48
C ALA A 108 6.79 -4.29 -3.50
N SER A 109 6.20 -5.45 -3.23
CA SER A 109 6.76 -6.48 -2.37
C SER A 109 7.88 -7.29 -3.05
N LYS A 110 7.92 -7.29 -4.38
CA LYS A 110 8.87 -8.03 -5.22
C LYS A 110 8.77 -9.54 -5.02
N ASP A 111 7.56 -10.03 -4.76
CA ASP A 111 7.27 -11.44 -4.59
C ASP A 111 6.90 -12.14 -5.91
N GLY A 112 6.81 -11.37 -7.00
CA GLY A 112 6.47 -11.84 -8.33
C GLY A 112 4.97 -11.81 -8.63
N ALA A 113 4.13 -11.31 -7.72
CA ALA A 113 2.68 -11.29 -7.86
C ALA A 113 2.05 -10.01 -7.31
N VAL A 114 1.33 -9.26 -8.15
CA VAL A 114 0.59 -8.07 -7.67
C VAL A 114 -0.65 -8.50 -6.90
N ASN A 115 -0.65 -8.31 -5.59
CA ASN A 115 -1.68 -8.81 -4.69
C ASN A 115 -1.96 -7.85 -3.51
N PHE A 116 -2.67 -8.35 -2.48
CA PHE A 116 -3.03 -7.54 -1.32
C PHE A 116 -1.84 -7.02 -0.53
N THR A 117 -0.69 -7.70 -0.60
CA THR A 117 0.56 -7.25 0.01
C THR A 117 1.00 -5.92 -0.59
N ASP A 118 0.98 -5.79 -1.92
CA ASP A 118 1.37 -4.56 -2.61
C ASP A 118 0.34 -3.45 -2.37
N PHE A 119 -0.95 -3.79 -2.37
CA PHE A 119 -2.00 -2.84 -1.97
C PHE A 119 -1.78 -2.30 -0.56
N ALA A 120 -1.42 -3.15 0.40
CA ALA A 120 -1.13 -2.72 1.77
C ALA A 120 0.06 -1.74 1.83
N MET A 121 1.10 -1.97 1.01
CA MET A 121 2.25 -1.07 0.91
C MET A 121 1.87 0.29 0.31
N LEU A 122 1.02 0.31 -0.74
CA LEU A 122 0.46 1.53 -1.31
C LEU A 122 -0.41 2.28 -0.28
N ALA A 123 -1.36 1.58 0.35
CA ALA A 123 -2.27 2.14 1.34
C ALA A 123 -1.54 2.70 2.58
N GLY A 124 -0.39 2.12 2.95
CA GLY A 124 0.47 2.63 4.01
C GLY A 124 1.04 4.03 3.73
N ASN A 125 1.01 4.47 2.47
CA ASN A 125 1.48 5.78 2.03
C ASN A 125 0.35 6.69 1.53
N TRP A 126 -0.91 6.30 1.72
CA TRP A 126 -2.07 7.00 1.16
C TRP A 126 -2.12 8.49 1.54
N LEU A 127 -2.29 9.36 0.53
CA LEU A 127 -2.32 10.82 0.65
C LEU A 127 -1.04 11.43 1.24
N LEU A 128 0.10 10.74 1.18
CA LEU A 128 1.39 11.39 1.39
C LEU A 128 1.71 12.28 0.17
N GLU A 129 2.18 13.49 0.49
CA GLU A 129 2.73 14.49 -0.44
C GLU A 129 4.20 14.81 -0.09
#